data_AF-A0A536VRP7-F1
#
_entry.id   AF-A0A536VRP7-F1
#
_cell.length_a   1.000
_cell.length_b   1.000
_cell.length_c   1.000
_cell.angle_alpha   90.00
_cell.angle_beta   90.00
_cell.angle_gamma   90.00
#
_symmetry.space_group_name_H-M   'P 1'
#
loop_
_entity.id
_entity.type
_entity.pdbx_description
1 polymer ?
#
loop_
_entity_poly.entity_id
_entity_poly.type
_entity_poly.pdbx_seq_one_letter_code
_entity_poly.pdbx_strand_id
1 'polypeptide(L)'
;MTAFLIEYIGPLMFATLVIVLLLGYPVAFSLAAVGIGYAILGIQLGLLDNSLLQALPQRVWGVMSNDTLLCVPFFTFMGLILERSGMAEDLLDTIGQVFGPVRGGLAYAVIFVGALLAATTGVVAASVISMGLISLPIMLRYGYDRRFASGVIAASGTLAQIIPPSLVLIIMADQLGKSVGDMYAGAFIPGIT
;
A
#
# COMPACT_ATOMS: atom_id res chain seq x y z
N MET A 1 18.69 -35.98 -9.54
CA MET A 1 17.72 -34.91 -9.84
C MET A 1 16.84 -34.58 -8.63
N THR A 2 16.27 -35.57 -7.96
CA THR A 2 15.48 -35.40 -6.71
C THR A 2 16.29 -34.81 -5.55
N ALA A 3 17.55 -35.23 -5.34
CA ALA A 3 18.41 -34.67 -4.28
C ALA A 3 18.70 -33.16 -4.45
N PHE A 4 18.92 -32.70 -5.69
CA PHE A 4 19.11 -31.28 -6.01
C PHE A 4 17.83 -30.47 -5.75
N LEU A 5 16.66 -31.00 -6.14
CA LEU A 5 15.38 -30.35 -5.86
C LEU A 5 15.12 -30.22 -4.36
N ILE A 6 15.51 -31.21 -3.57
CA ILE A 6 15.36 -31.19 -2.11
C ILE A 6 16.26 -30.12 -1.47
N GLU A 7 17.51 -30.03 -1.89
CA GLU A 7 18.49 -29.07 -1.37
C GLU A 7 18.13 -27.62 -1.70
N TYR A 8 17.60 -27.37 -2.91
CA TYR A 8 17.35 -26.02 -3.42
C TYR A 8 15.86 -25.64 -3.49
N ILE A 9 14.95 -26.36 -2.82
CA ILE A 9 13.50 -26.13 -2.92
C ILE A 9 13.09 -24.70 -2.51
N GLY A 10 13.70 -24.15 -1.46
CA GLY A 10 13.42 -22.80 -0.96
C GLY A 10 13.85 -21.70 -1.95
N PRO A 11 15.13 -21.68 -2.37
CA PRO A 11 15.59 -20.74 -3.40
C PRO A 11 14.82 -20.85 -4.72
N LEU A 12 14.47 -22.07 -5.15
CA LEU A 12 13.68 -22.30 -6.36
C LEU A 12 12.26 -21.75 -6.23
N MET A 13 11.61 -21.95 -5.07
CA MET A 13 10.30 -21.38 -4.77
C MET A 13 10.34 -19.86 -4.85
N PHE A 14 11.34 -19.24 -4.23
CA PHE A 14 11.51 -17.79 -4.24
C PHE A 14 11.78 -17.24 -5.66
N ALA A 15 12.69 -17.88 -6.41
CA ALA A 15 12.98 -17.48 -7.79
C ALA A 15 11.74 -17.61 -8.69
N THR A 16 10.97 -18.68 -8.52
CA THR A 16 9.72 -18.88 -9.27
C THR A 16 8.70 -17.80 -8.92
N LEU A 17 8.55 -17.46 -7.64
CA LEU A 17 7.67 -16.37 -7.22
C LEU A 17 8.07 -15.04 -7.89
N VAL A 18 9.35 -14.70 -7.89
CA VAL A 18 9.85 -13.47 -8.53
C VAL A 18 9.50 -13.46 -10.02
N ILE A 19 9.72 -14.55 -10.75
CA ILE A 19 9.39 -14.64 -12.18
C ILE A 19 7.89 -14.46 -12.40
N VAL A 20 7.04 -15.11 -11.61
CA VAL A 20 5.57 -15.01 -11.74
C VAL A 20 5.08 -13.59 -11.42
N LEU A 21 5.67 -12.92 -10.44
CA LEU A 21 5.38 -11.52 -10.13
C LEU A 21 5.79 -10.58 -11.27
N LEU A 22 6.93 -10.84 -11.92
CA LEU A 22 7.40 -10.06 -13.07
C LEU A 22 6.52 -10.24 -14.32
N LEU A 23 5.79 -11.35 -14.44
CA LEU A 23 4.79 -11.54 -15.49
C LEU A 23 3.54 -10.66 -15.32
N GLY A 24 3.43 -9.92 -14.20
CA GLY A 24 2.34 -8.97 -13.96
C GLY A 24 1.04 -9.61 -13.46
N TYR A 25 1.08 -10.88 -13.05
CA TYR A 25 -0.08 -11.53 -12.41
C TYR A 25 -0.36 -10.94 -11.02
N PRO A 26 -1.64 -10.79 -10.60
CA PRO A 26 -1.96 -10.21 -9.30
C PRO A 26 -1.31 -10.99 -8.16
N VAL A 27 -0.68 -10.25 -7.24
CA VAL A 27 0.23 -10.78 -6.20
C VAL A 27 -0.41 -11.90 -5.37
N ALA A 28 -1.69 -11.78 -5.00
CA ALA A 28 -2.39 -12.79 -4.21
C ALA A 28 -2.46 -14.15 -4.90
N PHE A 29 -2.77 -14.18 -6.20
CA PHE A 29 -2.82 -15.43 -6.97
C PHE A 29 -1.43 -16.00 -7.22
N SER A 30 -0.44 -15.15 -7.45
CA SER A 30 0.96 -15.54 -7.61
C SER A 30 1.50 -16.23 -6.35
N LEU A 31 1.26 -15.65 -5.16
CA LEU A 31 1.64 -16.23 -3.88
C LEU A 31 0.91 -17.55 -3.60
N ALA A 32 -0.41 -17.60 -3.84
CA ALA A 32 -1.20 -18.81 -3.61
C ALA A 32 -0.77 -19.96 -4.54
N ALA A 33 -0.61 -19.69 -5.85
CA ALA A 33 -0.24 -20.71 -6.83
C ALA A 33 1.17 -21.24 -6.58
N VAL A 34 2.15 -20.37 -6.34
CA VAL A 34 3.54 -20.79 -6.07
C VAL A 34 3.62 -21.51 -4.72
N GLY A 35 2.97 -20.98 -3.68
CA GLY A 35 2.95 -21.61 -2.35
C GLY A 35 2.32 -23.00 -2.36
N ILE A 36 1.15 -23.16 -2.98
CA ILE A 36 0.47 -24.47 -3.08
C ILE A 36 1.25 -25.42 -4.00
N GLY A 37 1.76 -24.93 -5.14
CA GLY A 37 2.54 -25.73 -6.07
C GLY A 37 3.79 -26.33 -5.41
N TYR A 38 4.56 -25.51 -4.69
CA TYR A 38 5.74 -25.99 -3.96
C TYR A 38 5.38 -26.81 -2.72
N ALA A 39 4.22 -26.59 -2.09
CA ALA A 39 3.74 -27.47 -1.03
C ALA A 39 3.44 -28.88 -1.55
N ILE A 40 2.78 -29.01 -2.70
CA ILE A 40 2.52 -30.32 -3.34
C ILE A 40 3.83 -31.00 -3.73
N LEU A 41 4.77 -30.27 -4.33
CA LEU A 41 6.10 -30.80 -4.65
C LEU A 41 6.86 -31.25 -3.40
N GLY A 42 6.79 -30.49 -2.32
CA GLY A 42 7.42 -30.85 -1.04
C GLY A 42 6.82 -32.12 -0.42
N ILE A 43 5.52 -32.35 -0.57
CA ILE A 43 4.86 -33.60 -0.14
C ILE A 43 5.32 -34.78 -0.98
N GLN A 44 5.38 -34.63 -2.31
CA GLN A 44 5.86 -35.69 -3.21
C GLN A 44 7.33 -36.06 -2.97
N LEU A 45 8.15 -35.10 -2.57
CA LEU A 45 9.56 -35.28 -2.23
C LEU A 45 9.78 -35.78 -0.79
N GLY A 46 8.73 -35.95 0.01
CA GLY A 46 8.80 -36.41 1.40
C GLY A 46 9.32 -35.37 2.40
N LEU A 47 9.38 -34.09 2.01
CA LEU A 47 9.85 -32.97 2.84
C LEU A 47 8.75 -32.37 3.73
N LEU A 48 7.51 -32.49 3.31
CA LEU A 48 6.34 -31.93 3.97
C LEU A 48 5.29 -33.01 4.20
N ASP A 49 4.61 -32.94 5.33
CA ASP A 49 3.49 -33.82 5.63
C ASP A 49 2.18 -33.29 5.01
N ASN A 50 1.33 -34.20 4.56
CA ASN A 50 0.03 -33.89 3.98
C ASN A 50 -0.91 -33.17 4.97
N SER A 51 -0.68 -33.37 6.27
CA SER A 51 -1.39 -32.67 7.35
C SER A 51 -1.26 -31.13 7.26
N LEU A 52 -0.16 -30.61 6.69
CA LEU A 52 0.04 -29.16 6.55
C LEU A 52 -0.94 -28.52 5.55
N LEU A 53 -1.35 -29.24 4.51
CA LEU A 53 -2.38 -28.76 3.58
C LEU A 53 -3.77 -28.75 4.22
N GLN A 54 -4.04 -29.68 5.14
CA GLN A 54 -5.30 -29.71 5.88
C GLN A 54 -5.42 -28.56 6.88
N ALA A 55 -4.31 -27.92 7.27
CA ALA A 55 -4.31 -26.73 8.11
C ALA A 55 -4.63 -25.43 7.34
N LEU A 56 -4.67 -25.45 6.01
CA LEU A 56 -4.93 -24.26 5.19
C LEU A 56 -6.30 -23.61 5.46
N PRO A 57 -7.43 -24.34 5.55
CA PRO A 57 -8.72 -23.73 5.87
C PRO A 57 -8.71 -23.00 7.21
N GLN A 58 -8.06 -23.58 8.23
CA GLN A 58 -7.94 -22.97 9.55
C GLN A 58 -7.06 -21.71 9.50
N ARG A 59 -6.00 -21.71 8.70
CA ARG A 59 -5.16 -20.52 8.46
C ARG A 59 -5.95 -19.41 7.77
N VAL A 60 -6.72 -19.73 6.74
CA VAL A 60 -7.57 -18.77 6.03
C VAL A 60 -8.62 -18.20 6.98
N TRP A 61 -9.27 -19.05 7.76
CA TRP A 61 -10.25 -18.62 8.76
C TRP A 61 -9.62 -17.68 9.79
N GLY A 62 -8.43 -18.00 10.30
CA GLY A 62 -7.71 -17.16 11.26
C GLY A 62 -7.39 -15.76 10.72
N VAL A 63 -7.10 -15.63 9.42
CA VAL A 63 -6.91 -14.32 8.77
C VAL A 63 -8.25 -13.59 8.61
N MET A 64 -9.31 -14.30 8.23
CA MET A 64 -10.65 -13.70 8.08
C MET A 64 -11.25 -13.23 9.41
N SER A 65 -10.92 -13.90 10.53
CA SER A 65 -11.38 -13.55 11.87
C SER A 65 -10.46 -12.55 12.59
N ASN A 66 -9.50 -11.95 11.89
CA ASN A 66 -8.59 -11.00 12.48
C ASN A 66 -9.25 -9.62 12.57
N ASP A 67 -9.60 -9.22 13.79
CA ASP A 67 -10.22 -7.93 14.08
C ASP A 67 -9.37 -6.73 13.64
N THR A 68 -8.04 -6.87 13.66
CA THR A 68 -7.12 -5.81 13.19
C THR A 68 -7.31 -5.56 11.71
N LEU A 69 -7.52 -6.62 10.91
CA LEU A 69 -7.69 -6.52 9.45
C LEU A 69 -9.07 -5.98 9.04
N LEU A 70 -10.04 -5.89 9.96
CA LEU A 70 -11.30 -5.15 9.73
C LEU A 70 -11.03 -3.67 9.43
N CYS A 71 -9.88 -3.12 9.82
CA CYS A 71 -9.50 -1.77 9.46
C CYS A 71 -9.44 -1.58 7.94
N VAL A 72 -9.01 -2.59 7.17
CA VAL A 72 -8.78 -2.49 5.72
C VAL A 72 -10.04 -2.07 4.97
N PRO A 73 -11.20 -2.76 5.11
CA PRO A 73 -12.43 -2.33 4.45
C PRO A 73 -12.95 -0.99 4.99
N PHE A 74 -12.84 -0.70 6.29
CA PHE A 74 -13.31 0.58 6.84
C PHE A 74 -12.49 1.79 6.36
N PHE A 75 -11.16 1.66 6.30
CA PHE A 75 -10.29 2.69 5.74
C PHE A 75 -10.52 2.88 4.24
N THR A 76 -10.65 1.79 3.50
CA THR A 76 -10.98 1.85 2.06
C THR A 76 -12.33 2.53 1.84
N PHE A 77 -13.33 2.21 2.65
CA PHE A 77 -14.66 2.81 2.58
C PHE A 77 -14.64 4.30 2.91
N MET A 78 -13.94 4.70 3.97
CA MET A 78 -13.75 6.10 4.33
C MET A 78 -13.04 6.87 3.20
N GLY A 79 -11.95 6.32 2.66
CA GLY A 79 -11.23 6.92 1.53
C GLY A 79 -12.13 7.13 0.32
N LEU A 80 -12.97 6.13 -0.01
CA LEU A 80 -13.95 6.23 -1.09
C LEU A 80 -15.02 7.30 -0.83
N ILE A 81 -15.51 7.43 0.41
CA ILE A 81 -16.45 8.50 0.78
C ILE A 81 -15.81 9.87 0.57
N LEU A 82 -14.57 10.07 1.04
CA LEU A 82 -13.84 11.34 0.92
C LEU A 82 -13.57 11.72 -0.54
N GLU A 83 -13.25 10.73 -1.38
CA GLU A 83 -13.03 10.93 -2.81
C GLU A 83 -14.35 11.27 -3.53
N ARG A 84 -15.45 10.56 -3.20
CA ARG A 84 -16.75 10.76 -3.86
C ARG A 84 -17.54 11.97 -3.36
N SER A 85 -17.22 12.51 -2.19
CA SER A 85 -17.88 13.69 -1.62
C SER A 85 -17.41 15.01 -2.23
N GLY A 86 -16.34 15.02 -3.02
CA GLY A 86 -15.73 16.24 -3.55
C GLY A 86 -14.87 16.99 -2.54
N MET A 87 -14.75 16.50 -1.30
CA MET A 87 -13.93 17.13 -0.25
C MET A 87 -12.47 17.31 -0.67
N ALA A 88 -11.94 16.41 -1.50
CA ALA A 88 -10.58 16.50 -2.02
C ALA A 88 -10.32 17.79 -2.82
N GLU A 89 -11.27 18.19 -3.66
CA GLU A 89 -11.18 19.41 -4.46
C GLU A 89 -11.37 20.66 -3.58
N ASP A 90 -12.38 20.66 -2.71
CA ASP A 90 -12.65 21.77 -1.80
C ASP A 90 -11.46 22.05 -0.85
N LEU A 91 -10.79 20.99 -0.37
CA LEU A 91 -9.58 21.12 0.44
C LEU A 91 -8.41 21.70 -0.36
N LEU A 92 -8.21 21.27 -1.61
CA LEU A 92 -7.17 21.83 -2.47
C LEU A 92 -7.40 23.32 -2.74
N ASP A 93 -8.63 23.74 -3.03
CA ASP A 93 -8.95 25.13 -3.27
C ASP A 93 -8.77 25.97 -2.01
N THR A 94 -9.24 25.48 -0.86
CA THR A 94 -9.10 26.18 0.43
C THR A 94 -7.63 26.33 0.82
N ILE A 95 -6.86 25.25 0.79
CA ILE A 95 -5.43 25.26 1.13
C ILE A 95 -4.64 26.09 0.10
N GLY A 96 -5.01 26.03 -1.19
CA GLY A 96 -4.46 26.86 -2.24
C GLY A 96 -4.65 28.36 -1.98
N GLN A 97 -5.79 28.77 -1.40
CA GLN A 97 -6.01 30.14 -0.97
C GLN A 97 -5.17 30.52 0.26
N VAL A 98 -5.06 29.61 1.24
CA VAL A 98 -4.24 29.84 2.45
C VAL A 98 -2.77 30.03 2.10
N PHE A 99 -2.22 29.20 1.21
CA PHE A 99 -0.81 29.30 0.79
C PHE A 99 -0.59 30.18 -0.45
N GLY A 100 -1.65 30.72 -1.07
CA GLY A 100 -1.60 31.58 -2.24
C GLY A 100 -0.59 32.74 -2.20
N PRO A 101 -0.40 33.46 -1.08
CA PRO A 101 0.60 34.54 -0.99
C PRO A 101 2.05 34.04 -0.89
N VAL A 102 2.27 32.73 -0.67
CA VAL A 102 3.61 32.15 -0.52
C VAL A 102 4.14 31.70 -1.89
N ARG A 103 5.41 32.00 -2.18
CA ARG A 103 6.09 31.45 -3.36
C ARG A 103 6.10 29.92 -3.29
N GLY A 104 5.48 29.25 -4.26
CA GLY A 104 5.32 27.79 -4.23
C GLY A 104 4.07 27.31 -3.48
N GLY A 105 3.16 28.21 -3.08
CA GLY A 105 2.00 27.91 -2.24
C GLY A 105 1.13 26.75 -2.73
N LEU A 106 0.91 26.68 -4.05
CA LEU A 106 0.16 25.59 -4.67
C LEU A 106 0.87 24.23 -4.54
N ALA A 107 2.19 24.19 -4.57
CA ALA A 107 2.94 22.96 -4.34
C ALA A 107 2.82 22.48 -2.88
N TYR A 108 2.87 23.41 -1.91
CA TYR A 108 2.59 23.07 -0.52
C TYR A 108 1.17 22.55 -0.32
N ALA A 109 0.19 23.15 -1.01
CA ALA A 109 -1.19 22.68 -0.99
C ALA A 109 -1.32 21.24 -1.49
N VAL A 110 -0.65 20.91 -2.60
CA VAL A 110 -0.63 19.54 -3.15
C VAL A 110 0.07 18.55 -2.21
N ILE A 111 1.14 18.94 -1.53
CA ILE A 111 1.80 18.08 -0.54
C ILE A 111 0.86 17.79 0.62
N PHE A 112 0.25 18.84 1.18
CA PHE A 112 -0.59 18.72 2.36
C PHE A 112 -1.89 17.96 2.10
N VAL A 113 -2.62 18.34 1.04
CA VAL A 113 -3.88 17.68 0.68
C VAL A 113 -3.62 16.29 0.11
N GLY A 114 -2.55 16.13 -0.69
CA GLY A 114 -2.09 14.83 -1.16
C GLY A 114 -1.78 13.89 0.01
N ALA A 115 -1.03 14.35 1.02
CA ALA A 115 -0.73 13.57 2.21
C ALA A 115 -2.00 13.17 2.99
N LEU A 116 -2.94 14.09 3.21
CA LEU A 116 -4.19 13.81 3.93
C LEU A 116 -5.08 12.80 3.19
N LEU A 117 -5.32 13.02 1.90
CA LEU A 117 -6.14 12.12 1.09
C LEU A 117 -5.47 10.75 0.90
N ALA A 118 -4.16 10.73 0.76
CA ALA A 118 -3.44 9.49 0.56
C ALA A 118 -3.33 8.69 1.88
N ALA A 119 -3.16 9.34 3.04
CA ALA A 119 -3.19 8.70 4.36
C ALA A 119 -4.54 7.98 4.60
N THR A 120 -5.65 8.63 4.26
CA THR A 120 -6.98 8.03 4.44
C THR A 120 -7.29 6.87 3.49
N THR A 121 -6.79 6.91 2.24
CA THR A 121 -7.01 5.85 1.25
C THR A 121 -6.04 4.68 1.39
N GLY A 122 -4.84 4.90 1.94
CA GLY A 122 -3.82 3.88 2.14
C GLY A 122 -3.25 3.26 0.85
N VAL A 123 -3.65 3.77 -0.33
CA VAL A 123 -3.24 3.28 -1.65
C VAL A 123 -2.58 4.40 -2.44
N VAL A 124 -1.25 4.28 -2.60
CA VAL A 124 -0.43 5.29 -3.29
C VAL A 124 -0.83 5.47 -4.76
N ALA A 125 -1.14 4.37 -5.47
CA ALA A 125 -1.47 4.46 -6.89
C ALA A 125 -2.75 5.26 -7.15
N ALA A 126 -3.81 5.01 -6.36
CA ALA A 126 -5.09 5.70 -6.50
C ALA A 126 -4.96 7.21 -6.20
N SER A 127 -4.33 7.54 -5.07
CA SER A 127 -4.14 8.94 -4.65
C SER A 127 -3.30 9.75 -5.65
N VAL A 128 -2.22 9.18 -6.20
CA VAL A 128 -1.39 9.84 -7.22
C VAL A 128 -2.16 10.06 -8.51
N ILE A 129 -3.01 9.10 -8.93
CA ILE A 129 -3.84 9.26 -10.13
C ILE A 129 -4.88 10.36 -9.92
N SER A 130 -5.63 10.35 -8.81
CA SER A 130 -6.66 11.34 -8.52
C SER A 130 -6.05 12.74 -8.36
N MET A 131 -4.95 12.87 -7.62
CA MET A 131 -4.21 14.14 -7.53
C MET A 131 -3.60 14.55 -8.86
N GLY A 132 -3.11 13.62 -9.68
CA GLY A 132 -2.62 13.90 -11.01
C GLY A 132 -3.70 14.49 -11.93
N LEU A 133 -4.93 13.99 -11.85
CA LEU A 133 -6.04 14.47 -12.66
C LEU A 133 -6.54 15.85 -12.18
N ILE A 134 -6.56 16.08 -10.88
CA ILE A 134 -7.10 17.31 -10.28
C ILE A 134 -6.03 18.43 -10.25
N SER A 135 -4.87 18.17 -9.67
CA SER A 135 -3.89 19.21 -9.33
C SER A 135 -2.91 19.56 -10.45
N LEU A 136 -2.51 18.60 -11.29
CA LEU A 136 -1.56 18.85 -12.38
C LEU A 136 -2.03 19.94 -13.36
N PRO A 137 -3.27 19.93 -13.89
CA PRO A 137 -3.71 20.98 -14.81
C PRO A 137 -3.73 22.36 -14.15
N ILE A 138 -4.05 22.43 -12.85
CA ILE A 138 -4.05 23.68 -12.09
C ILE A 138 -2.61 24.19 -11.93
N MET A 139 -1.66 23.34 -11.52
CA MET A 139 -0.25 23.72 -11.39
C MET A 139 0.34 24.25 -12.70
N LEU A 140 0.03 23.62 -13.83
CA LEU A 140 0.50 24.09 -15.13
C LEU A 140 -0.08 25.46 -15.52
N ARG A 141 -1.35 25.73 -15.21
CA ARG A 141 -1.97 27.05 -15.44
C ARG A 141 -1.30 28.16 -14.62
N TYR A 142 -0.82 27.83 -13.43
CA TYR A 142 -0.04 28.74 -12.57
C TYR A 142 1.46 28.83 -12.93
N GLY A 143 1.88 28.22 -14.04
CA GLY A 143 3.24 28.34 -14.57
C GLY A 143 4.29 27.46 -13.91
N TYR A 144 3.89 26.42 -13.16
CA TYR A 144 4.84 25.44 -12.63
C TYR A 144 5.44 24.59 -13.76
N ASP A 145 6.72 24.25 -13.63
CA ASP A 145 7.37 23.29 -14.54
C ASP A 145 6.73 21.90 -14.40
N ARG A 146 6.55 21.21 -15.53
CA ARG A 146 5.87 19.91 -15.58
C ARG A 146 6.60 18.84 -14.76
N ARG A 147 7.94 18.85 -14.76
CA ARG A 147 8.75 17.88 -13.99
C ARG A 147 8.60 18.13 -12.50
N PHE A 148 8.60 19.40 -12.10
CA PHE A 148 8.39 19.78 -10.71
C PHE A 148 6.99 19.38 -10.23
N ALA A 149 5.93 19.75 -10.98
CA ALA A 149 4.56 19.39 -10.63
C ALA A 149 4.36 17.87 -10.53
N SER A 150 4.84 17.08 -11.50
CA SER A 150 4.74 15.62 -11.44
C SER A 150 5.52 15.02 -10.27
N GLY A 151 6.70 15.59 -9.94
CA GLY A 151 7.51 15.13 -8.82
C GLY A 151 6.82 15.39 -7.48
N VAL A 152 6.24 16.58 -7.31
CA VAL A 152 5.50 16.96 -6.09
C VAL A 152 4.27 16.06 -5.88
N ILE A 153 3.49 15.81 -6.94
CA ILE A 153 2.32 14.91 -6.87
C ILE A 153 2.73 13.46 -6.56
N ALA A 154 3.79 12.98 -7.21
CA ALA A 154 4.29 11.62 -6.96
C ALA A 154 4.83 11.46 -5.53
N ALA A 155 5.56 12.46 -5.02
CA ALA A 155 6.09 12.47 -3.67
C ALA A 155 5.00 12.63 -2.61
N SER A 156 3.99 13.47 -2.84
CA SER A 156 2.90 13.65 -1.87
C SER A 156 2.09 12.36 -1.68
N GLY A 157 1.90 11.58 -2.75
CA GLY A 157 1.22 10.29 -2.67
C GLY A 157 1.98 9.23 -1.87
N THR A 158 3.31 9.30 -1.74
CA THR A 158 4.07 8.30 -0.96
C THR A 158 4.03 8.59 0.55
N LEU A 159 3.84 9.85 0.96
CA LEU A 159 3.72 10.25 2.38
C LEU A 159 2.57 9.53 3.10
N ALA A 160 1.53 9.14 2.35
CA ALA A 160 0.42 8.28 2.74
C ALA A 160 0.82 7.05 3.56
N GLN A 161 1.97 6.48 3.24
CA GLN A 161 2.41 5.21 3.83
C GLN A 161 2.88 5.40 5.27
N ILE A 162 3.39 6.59 5.61
CA ILE A 162 4.05 6.86 6.90
C ILE A 162 3.17 7.73 7.80
N ILE A 163 2.42 8.68 7.25
CA ILE A 163 1.61 9.62 8.05
C ILE A 163 0.37 8.89 8.62
N PRO A 164 0.19 8.84 9.95
CA PRO A 164 -1.03 8.30 10.54
C PRO A 164 -2.27 9.15 10.20
N PRO A 165 -3.43 8.53 9.92
CA PRO A 165 -3.67 7.09 9.88
C PRO A 165 -3.11 6.42 8.61
N SER A 166 -2.52 5.22 8.72
CA SER A 166 -1.92 4.51 7.58
C SER A 166 -2.24 3.01 7.63
N LEU A 167 -2.86 2.52 6.56
CA LEU A 167 -3.19 1.10 6.38
C LEU A 167 -1.94 0.21 6.37
N VAL A 168 -0.83 0.70 5.82
CA VAL A 168 0.44 -0.02 5.80
C VAL A 168 0.95 -0.26 7.22
N LEU A 169 0.89 0.76 8.08
CA LEU A 169 1.32 0.63 9.48
C LEU A 169 0.44 -0.33 10.28
N ILE A 170 -0.86 -0.40 9.99
CA ILE A 170 -1.76 -1.36 10.65
C ILE A 170 -1.42 -2.80 10.24
N ILE A 171 -1.20 -3.06 8.94
CA ILE A 171 -0.78 -4.38 8.46
C ILE A 171 0.58 -4.74 9.05
N MET A 172 1.53 -3.81 9.11
CA MET A 172 2.83 -4.04 9.72
C MET A 172 2.71 -4.34 11.22
N ALA A 173 1.82 -3.65 11.95
CA ALA A 173 1.55 -3.94 13.35
C ALA A 173 1.08 -5.38 13.54
N ASP A 174 0.13 -5.82 12.71
CA ASP A 174 -0.40 -7.18 12.70
C ASP A 174 0.71 -8.22 12.42
N GLN A 175 1.49 -8.02 11.35
CA GLN A 175 2.55 -8.96 10.97
C GLN A 175 3.69 -9.04 11.99
N LEU A 176 3.98 -7.93 12.68
CA LEU A 176 5.02 -7.87 13.72
C LEU A 176 4.50 -8.25 15.12
N GLY A 177 3.20 -8.50 15.27
CA GLY A 177 2.57 -8.75 16.58
C GLY A 177 2.73 -7.56 17.54
N LYS A 178 2.70 -6.33 17.00
CA LYS A 178 2.85 -5.07 17.75
C LYS A 178 1.53 -4.30 17.80
N SER A 179 1.43 -3.39 18.76
CA SER A 179 0.30 -2.46 18.83
C SER A 179 0.31 -1.50 17.65
N VAL A 180 -0.86 -1.27 17.04
CA VAL A 180 -1.06 -0.23 16.02
C VAL A 180 -0.69 1.15 16.57
N GLY A 181 -0.99 1.41 17.85
CA GLY A 181 -0.64 2.67 18.52
C GLY A 181 0.88 2.90 18.58
N ASP A 182 1.66 1.86 18.85
CA ASP A 182 3.13 1.95 18.89
C ASP A 182 3.69 2.22 17.49
N MET A 183 3.12 1.60 16.45
CA MET A 183 3.49 1.86 15.06
C MET A 183 3.19 3.31 14.68
N TYR A 184 2.04 3.86 15.07
CA TYR A 184 1.70 5.26 14.83
C TYR A 184 2.60 6.23 15.59
N ALA A 185 2.90 5.95 16.85
CA ALA A 185 3.82 6.76 17.64
C ALA A 185 5.22 6.78 17.03
N GLY A 186 5.72 5.63 16.56
CA GLY A 186 7.01 5.52 15.89
C GLY A 186 7.07 6.20 14.53
N ALA A 187 5.95 6.24 13.80
CA ALA A 187 5.86 6.87 12.49
C ALA A 187 5.62 8.39 12.52
N PHE A 188 5.22 8.95 13.68
CA PHE A 188 4.87 10.36 13.80
C PHE A 188 6.02 11.31 13.45
N ILE A 189 7.22 11.06 13.97
CA ILE A 189 8.40 11.90 13.69
C ILE A 189 8.83 11.78 12.22
N PRO A 190 9.06 10.56 11.67
CA PRO A 190 9.41 10.41 10.26
C PRO A 190 8.35 10.92 9.27
N GLY A 191 7.07 10.92 9.65
CA GLY A 191 5.99 11.38 8.77
C GLY A 191 5.94 12.91 8.59
N ILE A 192 6.59 13.66 9.49
CA ILE A 192 6.59 15.14 9.48
C ILE A 192 7.93 15.69 8.93
N THR A 193 8.96 14.87 8.85
CA THR A 193 10.29 15.21 8.29
C THR A 193 10.37 14.98 6.80
#